data_AF-A0A7W6EA98-F1
#
_entry.id   AF-A0A7W6EA98-F1
#
_cell.length_a   1.000
_cell.length_b   1.000
_cell.length_c   1.000
_cell.angle_alpha   90.00
_cell.angle_beta   90.00
_cell.angle_gamma   90.00
#
_symmetry.space_group_name_H-M   'P 1'
#
loop_
_entity.id
_entity.type
_entity.pdbx_description
1 polymer ?
#
loop_
_entity_poly.entity_id
_entity_poly.type
_entity_poly.pdbx_seq_one_letter_code
_entity_poly.pdbx_strand_id
1 'polypeptide(L)'
;MTTGQPALLKFTGVRRDRAGPVPPMPARFPDDEAPVVRYVDGVRELVRMRWGMPSTTFALKGRAYDPGVANVRDTKSPHWRRWLPPEHRCLVPFTSFAHYDATEERRKRPVWFAADESRPLMVFAGLWTAWTSVRKIGEGEVSVDAFALMATDANRLVGTVHPKAMPVILTDSDEMDVWLRAPWREAAKLMRPWPEEGLAIVARGRRQDAGRSAPATMSETVPGKASEPAG
;
A
#
# COMPACT_ATOMS: atom_id res chain seq x y z
N MET A 1 4.06 -5.55 2.45
CA MET A 1 3.10 -6.66 2.54
C MET A 1 3.85 -7.97 2.65
N THR A 2 3.78 -8.61 3.82
CA THR A 2 4.55 -9.82 4.16
C THR A 2 3.69 -11.08 4.22
N THR A 3 2.36 -10.92 4.21
CA THR A 3 1.39 -12.02 4.20
C THR A 3 1.26 -12.63 2.80
N GLY A 4 1.03 -13.95 2.75
CA GLY A 4 0.84 -14.69 1.50
C GLY A 4 -0.50 -14.41 0.81
N GLN A 5 -0.53 -14.65 -0.49
CA GLN A 5 -1.68 -14.40 -1.37
C GLN A 5 -2.99 -15.09 -0.92
N PRO A 6 -3.03 -16.35 -0.45
CA PRO A 6 -4.28 -16.96 0.00
C PRO A 6 -4.97 -16.19 1.14
N ALA A 7 -4.19 -15.68 2.10
CA ALA A 7 -4.72 -14.89 3.20
C ALA A 7 -5.19 -13.50 2.72
N LEU A 8 -4.49 -12.88 1.76
CA LEU A 8 -4.94 -11.66 1.09
C LEU A 8 -6.29 -11.88 0.41
N LEU A 9 -6.43 -12.93 -0.40
CA LEU A 9 -7.66 -13.23 -1.14
C LEU A 9 -8.84 -13.45 -0.19
N LYS A 10 -8.62 -14.21 0.90
CA LYS A 10 -9.62 -14.45 1.93
C LYS A 10 -10.04 -13.15 2.62
N PHE A 11 -9.06 -12.36 3.10
CA PHE A 11 -9.28 -11.11 3.82
C PHE A 11 -10.06 -10.09 2.98
N THR A 12 -9.68 -9.94 1.72
CA THR A 12 -10.29 -8.98 0.79
C THR A 12 -11.54 -9.50 0.10
N GLY A 13 -11.95 -10.75 0.34
CA GLY A 13 -13.13 -11.35 -0.29
C GLY A 13 -13.02 -11.48 -1.81
N VAL A 14 -11.80 -11.54 -2.36
CA VAL A 14 -11.57 -11.70 -3.80
C VAL A 14 -12.18 -13.02 -4.28
N ARG A 15 -12.82 -12.97 -5.44
CA ARG A 15 -13.42 -14.14 -6.12
C ARG A 15 -12.80 -14.43 -7.48
N ARG A 16 -12.01 -13.49 -8.00
CA ARG A 16 -11.31 -13.62 -9.28
C ARG A 16 -9.89 -13.13 -9.12
N ASP A 17 -8.90 -14.00 -9.33
CA ASP A 17 -7.49 -13.63 -9.24
C ASP A 17 -6.87 -13.56 -10.63
N ARG A 18 -6.40 -12.37 -11.00
CA ARG A 18 -5.71 -12.07 -12.26
C ARG A 18 -4.33 -11.46 -12.03
N ALA A 19 -3.86 -11.38 -10.79
CA ALA A 19 -2.56 -10.76 -10.47
C ALA A 19 -1.36 -11.69 -10.73
N GLY A 20 -1.62 -12.98 -10.97
CA GLY A 20 -0.57 -14.00 -10.95
C GLY A 20 0.03 -14.17 -9.56
N PRO A 21 1.21 -14.82 -9.43
CA PRO A 21 1.86 -15.00 -8.12
C PRO A 21 2.21 -13.66 -7.47
N VAL A 22 1.81 -13.45 -6.23
CA VAL A 22 2.11 -12.26 -5.41
C VAL A 22 3.08 -12.67 -4.31
N PRO A 23 4.41 -12.57 -4.52
CA PRO A 23 5.39 -12.87 -3.48
C PRO A 23 5.32 -11.82 -2.36
N PRO A 24 5.94 -12.07 -1.20
CA PRO A 24 6.14 -11.04 -0.18
C PRO A 24 6.81 -9.79 -0.78
N MET A 25 6.23 -8.63 -0.49
CA MET A 25 6.67 -7.32 -0.98
C MET A 25 7.02 -6.44 0.23
N PRO A 26 8.23 -6.55 0.80
CA PRO A 26 8.60 -5.86 2.04
C PRO A 26 8.83 -4.35 1.86
N ALA A 27 8.84 -3.85 0.61
CA ALA A 27 8.72 -2.44 0.29
C ALA A 27 8.20 -2.26 -1.14
N ARG A 28 7.24 -1.34 -1.31
CA ARG A 28 6.82 -0.78 -2.60
C ARG A 28 6.81 0.75 -2.49
N PHE A 29 7.18 1.41 -3.58
CA PHE A 29 7.35 2.85 -3.68
C PHE A 29 6.51 3.40 -4.83
N PRO A 30 6.28 4.72 -4.93
CA PRO A 30 5.68 5.30 -6.12
C PRO A 30 6.36 4.80 -7.41
N ASP A 31 5.54 4.60 -8.44
CA ASP A 31 5.83 4.00 -9.74
C ASP A 31 6.08 2.49 -9.77
N ASP A 32 6.11 1.82 -8.62
CA ASP A 32 6.11 0.36 -8.53
C ASP A 32 4.74 -0.25 -8.87
N GLU A 33 4.71 -1.49 -9.36
CA GLU A 33 3.48 -2.29 -9.42
C GLU A 33 3.06 -2.86 -8.04
N ALA A 34 1.78 -2.95 -7.74
CA ALA A 34 1.28 -3.57 -6.51
C ALA A 34 0.05 -4.45 -6.78
N PRO A 35 -0.21 -5.46 -5.92
CA PRO A 35 -1.49 -6.14 -5.91
C PRO A 35 -2.59 -5.17 -5.46
N VAL A 36 -3.63 -5.05 -6.27
CA VAL A 36 -4.75 -4.14 -6.04
C VAL A 36 -6.06 -4.88 -6.27
N VAL A 37 -7.02 -4.68 -5.37
CA VAL A 37 -8.37 -5.25 -5.49
C VAL A 37 -9.31 -4.20 -6.04
N ARG A 38 -10.03 -4.52 -7.13
CA ARG A 38 -11.10 -3.68 -7.68
C ARG A 38 -12.41 -4.47 -7.79
N TYR A 39 -13.52 -3.78 -7.96
CA TYR A 39 -14.84 -4.39 -8.11
C TYR A 39 -15.30 -4.31 -9.57
N VAL A 40 -15.41 -5.45 -10.25
CA VAL A 40 -15.75 -5.56 -11.67
C VAL A 40 -16.68 -6.76 -11.85
N ASP A 41 -17.70 -6.63 -12.71
CA ASP A 41 -18.70 -7.68 -12.98
C ASP A 41 -19.36 -8.28 -11.73
N GLY A 42 -19.61 -7.45 -10.71
CA GLY A 42 -20.24 -7.90 -9.47
C GLY A 42 -19.32 -8.67 -8.51
N VAL A 43 -18.02 -8.76 -8.80
CA VAL A 43 -17.05 -9.46 -7.94
C VAL A 43 -15.81 -8.61 -7.65
N ARG A 44 -15.18 -8.88 -6.50
CA ARG A 44 -13.85 -8.36 -6.20
C ARG A 44 -12.82 -9.17 -6.96
N GLU A 45 -12.00 -8.51 -7.78
CA GLU A 45 -10.87 -9.13 -8.48
C GLU A 45 -9.53 -8.57 -8.02
N LEU A 46 -8.52 -9.44 -7.91
CA LEU A 46 -7.14 -9.06 -7.62
C LEU A 46 -6.38 -8.91 -8.94
N VAL A 47 -5.75 -7.76 -9.16
CA VAL A 47 -4.93 -7.45 -10.34
C VAL A 47 -3.62 -6.78 -9.91
N ARG A 48 -2.70 -6.60 -10.87
CA ARG A 48 -1.52 -5.74 -10.69
C ARG A 48 -1.79 -4.37 -11.30
N MET A 49 -1.43 -3.32 -10.58
CA MET A 49 -1.55 -1.94 -11.05
C MET A 49 -0.27 -1.18 -10.70
N ARG A 50 0.04 -0.13 -11.48
CA ARG A 50 1.22 0.73 -11.27
C ARG A 50 0.88 1.93 -10.37
N TRP A 51 1.71 2.18 -9.36
CA TRP A 51 1.43 3.21 -8.35
C TRP A 51 1.74 4.62 -8.88
N GLY A 52 0.72 5.33 -9.31
CA GLY A 52 0.76 6.76 -9.59
C GLY A 52 -0.32 7.14 -10.59
N MET A 53 -1.44 7.69 -10.11
CA MET A 53 -2.52 8.18 -10.96
C MET A 53 -2.05 9.34 -11.86
N PRO A 54 -2.75 9.63 -12.97
CA PRO A 54 -2.31 10.70 -13.88
C PRO A 54 -2.21 12.06 -13.19
N SER A 55 -1.16 12.81 -13.52
CA SER A 55 -0.97 14.17 -13.03
C SER A 55 -1.89 15.17 -13.74
N THR A 56 -2.09 16.35 -13.15
CA THR A 56 -2.77 17.45 -13.85
C THR A 56 -1.91 17.96 -15.01
N THR A 57 -2.54 18.48 -16.06
CA THR A 57 -1.81 19.13 -17.18
C THR A 57 -0.89 20.26 -16.69
N PHE A 58 -1.33 21.00 -15.67
CA PHE A 58 -0.51 22.03 -15.02
C PHE A 58 0.77 21.45 -14.39
N ALA A 59 0.68 20.34 -13.66
CA ALA A 59 1.82 19.68 -13.04
C ALA A 59 2.80 19.07 -14.07
N LEU A 60 2.32 18.79 -15.28
CA LEU A 60 3.11 18.27 -16.39
C LEU A 60 3.71 19.35 -17.30
N LYS A 61 3.42 20.63 -17.07
CA LYS A 61 3.94 21.71 -17.91
C LYS A 61 5.47 21.68 -17.96
N GLY A 62 6.02 21.50 -19.16
CA GLY A 62 7.47 21.41 -19.40
C GLY A 62 8.11 20.07 -19.05
N ARG A 63 7.31 19.03 -18.73
CA ARG A 63 7.81 17.67 -18.48
C ARG A 63 7.59 16.78 -19.70
N ALA A 64 8.59 15.95 -20.00
CA ALA A 64 8.52 14.94 -21.06
C ALA A 64 7.88 13.61 -20.62
N TYR A 65 7.56 13.48 -19.32
CA TYR A 65 6.98 12.26 -18.74
C TYR A 65 6.12 12.59 -17.51
N ASP A 66 5.20 11.69 -17.18
CA ASP A 66 4.32 11.75 -16.01
C ASP A 66 4.70 10.66 -14.99
N PRO A 67 5.39 11.01 -13.87
CA PRO A 67 5.69 10.03 -12.81
C PRO A 67 4.44 9.57 -12.04
N GLY A 68 3.30 10.24 -12.26
CA GLY A 68 2.05 10.01 -11.57
C GLY A 68 2.00 10.61 -10.16
N VAL A 69 0.77 10.65 -9.63
CA VAL A 69 0.43 11.11 -8.30
C VAL A 69 0.18 9.91 -7.41
N ALA A 70 1.01 9.72 -6.39
CA ALA A 70 0.92 8.55 -5.51
C ALA A 70 -0.22 8.63 -4.47
N ASN A 71 -0.63 9.86 -4.09
CA ASN A 71 -1.62 10.10 -3.05
C ASN A 71 -2.62 11.19 -3.46
N VAL A 72 -3.91 10.94 -3.28
CA VAL A 72 -5.03 11.84 -3.60
C VAL A 72 -5.67 12.35 -2.31
N ARG A 73 -5.63 13.66 -2.10
CA ARG A 73 -6.20 14.32 -0.90
C ARG A 73 -7.32 15.30 -1.23
N ASP A 74 -7.13 16.15 -2.24
CA ASP A 74 -8.11 17.18 -2.61
C ASP A 74 -9.21 16.63 -3.52
N THR A 75 -10.21 15.96 -2.93
CA THR A 75 -11.35 15.40 -3.67
C THR A 75 -12.30 16.47 -4.24
N LYS A 76 -12.09 17.74 -3.91
CA LYS A 76 -12.84 18.86 -4.50
C LYS A 76 -12.22 19.31 -5.82
N SER A 77 -10.99 18.90 -6.15
CA SER A 77 -10.38 19.22 -7.45
C SER A 77 -11.16 18.59 -8.60
N PRO A 78 -11.49 19.34 -9.67
CA PRO A 78 -12.10 18.78 -10.88
C PRO A 78 -11.29 17.62 -11.49
N HIS A 79 -9.97 17.64 -11.34
CA HIS A 79 -9.08 16.58 -11.84
C HIS A 79 -9.39 15.22 -11.21
N TRP A 80 -9.71 15.21 -9.91
CA TRP A 80 -9.97 13.96 -9.16
C TRP A 80 -11.44 13.54 -9.23
N ARG A 81 -12.39 14.48 -9.32
CA ARG A 81 -13.83 14.19 -9.31
C ARG A 81 -14.28 13.13 -10.31
N ARG A 82 -13.66 13.09 -11.50
CA ARG A 82 -13.96 12.10 -12.55
C ARG A 82 -13.67 10.64 -12.15
N TRP A 83 -12.84 10.42 -11.14
CA TRP A 83 -12.44 9.09 -10.66
C TRP A 83 -12.95 8.78 -9.25
N LEU A 84 -13.83 9.61 -8.69
CA LEU A 84 -14.53 9.30 -7.42
C LEU A 84 -15.67 8.27 -7.54
N PRO A 85 -16.31 8.06 -8.71
CA PRO A 85 -17.31 7.01 -8.87
C PRO A 85 -16.80 5.58 -8.58
N PRO A 86 -17.70 4.62 -8.27
CA PRO A 86 -17.37 3.23 -7.93
C PRO A 86 -16.38 2.54 -8.86
N GLU A 87 -16.49 2.78 -10.16
CA GLU A 87 -15.74 2.09 -11.21
C GLU A 87 -14.23 2.36 -11.11
N HIS A 88 -13.86 3.45 -10.46
CA HIS A 88 -12.49 3.92 -10.27
C HIS A 88 -11.98 3.72 -8.85
N ARG A 89 -12.69 3.00 -7.98
CA ARG A 89 -12.24 2.74 -6.60
C ARG A 89 -11.60 1.36 -6.48
N CYS A 90 -10.57 1.30 -5.64
CA CYS A 90 -9.84 0.07 -5.37
C CYS A 90 -9.41 -0.01 -3.89
N LEU A 91 -8.99 -1.20 -3.49
CA LEU A 91 -8.37 -1.48 -2.20
C LEU A 91 -6.93 -1.92 -2.44
N VAL A 92 -5.99 -1.40 -1.66
CA VAL A 92 -4.57 -1.74 -1.76
C VAL A 92 -4.14 -2.47 -0.49
N PRO A 93 -3.99 -3.80 -0.51
CA PRO A 93 -3.63 -4.58 0.67
C PRO A 93 -2.23 -4.26 1.19
N PHE A 94 -2.10 -4.16 2.50
CA PHE A 94 -0.81 -3.94 3.16
C PHE A 94 -0.75 -4.62 4.52
N THR A 95 0.46 -4.76 5.06
CA THR A 95 0.74 -5.26 6.42
C THR A 95 1.47 -4.22 7.27
N SER A 96 2.23 -3.33 6.59
CA SER A 96 2.86 -2.15 7.15
C SER A 96 3.03 -1.10 6.04
N PHE A 97 3.18 0.16 6.43
CA PHE A 97 3.50 1.28 5.54
C PHE A 97 4.56 2.19 6.13
N ALA A 98 5.21 2.97 5.28
CA ALA A 98 6.26 3.87 5.74
C ALA A 98 5.98 5.32 5.35
N HIS A 99 6.35 6.22 6.25
CA HIS A 99 6.66 7.60 5.91
C HIS A 99 8.15 7.85 6.11
N TYR A 100 8.71 8.71 5.27
CA TYR A 100 10.01 9.31 5.56
C TYR A 100 9.83 10.34 6.67
N ASP A 101 10.68 10.24 7.69
CA ASP A 101 10.70 11.20 8.78
C ASP A 101 10.97 12.60 8.24
N ALA A 102 9.94 13.43 8.31
CA ALA A 102 9.95 14.80 7.82
C ALA A 102 10.39 15.80 8.90
N THR A 103 10.62 15.34 10.13
CA THR A 103 11.12 16.15 11.24
C THR A 103 12.65 16.21 11.27
N GLU A 104 13.31 15.23 10.65
CA GLU A 104 14.76 15.14 10.52
C GLU A 104 15.28 16.04 9.37
N GLU A 105 16.15 17.01 9.68
CA GLU A 105 16.68 17.98 8.71
C GLU A 105 17.72 17.39 7.75
N ARG A 106 18.54 16.43 8.20
CA ARG A 106 19.68 15.92 7.43
C ARG A 106 19.30 14.77 6.50
N ARG A 107 18.94 13.63 7.09
CA ARG A 107 18.69 12.39 6.34
C ARG A 107 17.36 11.81 6.78
N LYS A 108 16.35 12.03 5.95
CA LYS A 108 15.02 11.44 6.15
C LYS A 108 15.12 9.93 6.11
N ARG A 109 14.78 9.29 7.23
CA ARG A 109 14.78 7.83 7.37
C ARG A 109 13.34 7.32 7.28
N PRO A 110 13.10 6.15 6.69
CA PRO A 110 11.78 5.53 6.73
C PRO A 110 11.43 5.11 8.16
N VAL A 111 10.18 5.36 8.54
CA VAL A 111 9.54 4.89 9.77
C VAL A 111 8.34 4.07 9.37
N TRP A 112 8.30 2.82 9.84
CA TRP A 112 7.28 1.85 9.49
C TRP A 112 6.20 1.80 10.55
N PHE A 113 4.96 1.83 10.08
CA PHE A 113 3.74 1.75 10.86
C PHE A 113 2.97 0.49 10.48
N ALA A 114 2.37 -0.17 11.46
CA ALA A 114 1.43 -1.27 11.31
C ALA A 114 0.40 -1.20 12.43
N ALA A 115 -0.62 -2.05 12.42
CA ALA A 115 -1.56 -2.13 13.55
C ALA A 115 -0.82 -2.50 14.84
N ASP A 116 0.03 -3.53 14.77
CA ASP A 116 0.90 -3.98 15.84
C ASP A 116 2.08 -4.80 15.27
N GLU A 117 2.86 -5.43 16.14
CA GLU A 117 4.01 -6.25 15.76
C GLU A 117 3.68 -7.49 14.92
N SER A 118 2.45 -8.01 15.01
CA SER A 118 1.96 -9.12 14.18
C SER A 118 1.70 -8.72 12.73
N ARG A 119 1.58 -7.40 12.45
CA ARG A 119 1.39 -6.82 11.11
C ARG A 119 0.21 -7.48 10.37
N PRO A 120 -1.00 -7.45 10.94
CA PRO A 120 -2.17 -8.04 10.29
C PRO A 120 -2.45 -7.35 8.95
N LEU A 121 -3.14 -8.07 8.06
CA LEU A 121 -3.59 -7.49 6.81
C LEU A 121 -4.62 -6.38 7.06
N MET A 122 -4.44 -5.28 6.33
CA MET A 122 -5.36 -4.17 6.23
C MET A 122 -5.40 -3.71 4.76
N VAL A 123 -6.26 -2.76 4.41
CA VAL A 123 -6.25 -2.16 3.07
C VAL A 123 -6.21 -0.65 3.13
N PHE A 124 -5.53 -0.03 2.17
CA PHE A 124 -5.75 1.37 1.87
C PHE A 124 -6.94 1.53 0.94
N ALA A 125 -7.73 2.57 1.17
CA ALA A 125 -8.64 3.09 0.15
C ALA A 125 -7.82 3.72 -0.98
N GLY A 126 -8.13 3.38 -2.23
CA GLY A 126 -7.45 3.92 -3.41
C GLY A 126 -8.39 4.25 -4.56
N LEU A 127 -7.85 5.00 -5.53
CA LEU A 127 -8.45 5.22 -6.84
C LEU A 127 -7.60 4.58 -7.92
N TRP A 128 -8.21 4.25 -9.06
CA TRP A 128 -7.52 3.69 -10.21
C TRP A 128 -8.15 4.10 -11.56
N THR A 129 -7.35 4.06 -12.62
CA THR A 129 -7.78 4.24 -14.01
C THR A 129 -6.81 3.55 -14.97
N ALA A 130 -7.30 3.07 -16.11
CA ALA A 130 -6.44 2.78 -17.24
C ALA A 130 -5.87 4.11 -17.77
N TRP A 131 -4.58 4.14 -18.12
CA TRP A 131 -3.92 5.34 -18.60
C TRP A 131 -2.74 5.04 -19.52
N THR A 132 -2.61 5.84 -20.58
CA THR A 132 -1.48 5.78 -21.52
C THR A 132 -0.64 7.04 -21.37
N SER A 133 0.66 6.87 -21.12
CA SER A 133 1.60 7.99 -20.99
C SER A 133 3.05 7.52 -21.02
N VAL A 134 3.97 8.45 -21.26
CA VAL A 134 5.39 8.24 -20.93
C VAL A 134 5.54 8.37 -19.41
N ARG A 135 5.80 7.26 -18.72
CA ARG A 135 5.95 7.20 -17.25
C ARG A 135 7.38 7.50 -16.80
N LYS A 136 8.34 7.02 -17.58
CA LYS A 136 9.77 7.26 -17.47
C LYS A 136 10.32 7.41 -18.87
N ILE A 137 11.25 8.35 -19.08
CA ILE A 137 11.81 8.62 -20.41
C ILE A 137 12.38 7.35 -21.05
N GLY A 138 13.13 6.54 -20.29
CA GLY A 138 13.76 5.32 -20.81
C GLY A 138 12.81 4.16 -21.09
N GLU A 139 11.55 4.25 -20.67
CA GLU A 139 10.53 3.22 -20.91
C GLU A 139 9.68 3.52 -22.15
N GLY A 140 9.63 4.79 -22.56
CA GLY A 140 8.71 5.25 -23.60
C GLY A 140 7.26 5.30 -23.14
N GLU A 141 6.34 5.38 -24.10
CA GLU A 141 4.91 5.39 -23.83
C GLU A 141 4.42 3.98 -23.48
N VAL A 142 3.66 3.89 -22.40
CA VAL A 142 3.08 2.64 -21.91
C VAL A 142 1.62 2.84 -21.54
N SER A 143 0.83 1.78 -21.66
CA SER A 143 -0.54 1.71 -21.14
C SER A 143 -0.54 0.87 -19.89
N VAL A 144 -1.02 1.44 -18.78
CA VAL A 144 -1.05 0.78 -17.46
C VAL A 144 -2.39 1.00 -16.79
N ASP A 145 -2.80 0.05 -15.95
CA ASP A 145 -3.76 0.36 -14.88
C ASP A 145 -3.00 1.09 -13.78
N ALA A 146 -3.26 2.39 -13.64
CA ALA A 146 -2.62 3.25 -12.65
C ALA A 146 -3.50 3.37 -11.41
N PHE A 147 -2.89 3.38 -10.21
CA PHE A 147 -3.60 3.60 -8.95
C PHE A 147 -2.92 4.63 -8.05
N ALA A 148 -3.67 5.20 -7.11
CA ALA A 148 -3.16 6.06 -6.06
C ALA A 148 -3.90 5.80 -4.75
N LEU A 149 -3.22 6.07 -3.62
CA LEU A 149 -3.84 5.97 -2.31
C LEU A 149 -4.66 7.21 -2.01
N MET A 150 -5.79 7.04 -1.32
CA MET A 150 -6.47 8.18 -0.70
C MET A 150 -5.70 8.61 0.54
N ALA A 151 -5.59 9.91 0.73
CA ALA A 151 -4.92 10.51 1.87
C ALA A 151 -5.86 11.40 2.68
N THR A 152 -5.64 11.39 3.99
CA THR A 152 -6.35 12.20 4.99
C THR A 152 -5.32 12.88 5.89
N ASP A 153 -5.76 13.63 6.89
CA ASP A 153 -4.87 14.26 7.87
C ASP A 153 -4.15 13.18 8.68
N ALA A 154 -2.92 13.45 9.12
CA ALA A 154 -2.21 12.52 9.99
C ALA A 154 -2.89 12.47 11.37
N ASN A 155 -3.02 11.28 11.95
CA ASN A 155 -3.29 11.16 13.38
C ASN A 155 -2.07 11.63 14.20
N ARG A 156 -2.19 11.70 15.53
CA ARG A 156 -1.11 12.19 16.39
C ARG A 156 0.19 11.41 16.24
N LEU A 157 0.11 10.07 16.19
CA LEU A 157 1.27 9.18 16.07
C LEU A 157 2.01 9.37 14.74
N VAL A 158 1.29 9.29 13.61
CA VAL A 158 1.88 9.54 12.28
C VAL A 158 2.37 10.98 12.19
N GLY A 159 1.67 11.91 12.84
CA GLY A 159 2.00 13.32 12.88
C GLY A 159 3.36 13.63 13.51
N THR A 160 3.89 12.77 14.39
CA THR A 160 5.24 12.92 14.95
C THR A 160 6.35 12.63 13.93
N VAL A 161 6.00 12.04 12.77
CA VAL A 161 6.95 11.66 11.72
C VAL A 161 6.65 12.41 10.42
N HIS A 162 5.37 12.55 10.08
CA HIS A 162 4.89 13.14 8.84
C HIS A 162 3.57 13.90 9.08
N PRO A 163 3.63 15.18 9.51
CA PRO A 163 2.47 15.92 10.02
C PRO A 163 1.39 16.22 8.98
N LYS A 164 1.71 16.11 7.68
CA LYS A 164 0.82 16.61 6.63
C LYS A 164 -0.31 15.66 6.29
N ALA A 165 -0.08 14.35 6.31
CA ALA A 165 -1.05 13.38 5.81
C ALA A 165 -0.67 11.95 6.20
N MET A 166 -1.68 11.09 6.24
CA MET A 166 -1.54 9.63 6.24
C MET A 166 -2.50 9.01 5.21
N PRO A 167 -2.28 7.75 4.78
CA PRO A 167 -3.23 7.03 3.95
C PRO A 167 -4.55 6.75 4.69
N VAL A 168 -5.64 6.64 3.94
CA VAL A 168 -6.94 6.17 4.47
C VAL A 168 -6.90 4.65 4.60
N ILE A 169 -7.05 4.14 5.82
CA ILE A 169 -6.96 2.72 6.18
C ILE A 169 -8.37 2.19 6.46
N LEU A 170 -8.67 0.99 5.94
CA LEU A 170 -9.91 0.24 6.20
C LEU A 170 -9.53 -1.17 6.66
N THR A 171 -10.34 -1.75 7.54
CA THR A 171 -10.00 -3.07 8.16
C THR A 171 -11.11 -4.10 8.10
N ASP A 172 -12.37 -3.68 8.07
CA ASP A 172 -13.50 -4.60 7.99
C ASP A 172 -14.11 -4.68 6.59
N SER A 173 -14.88 -5.74 6.35
CA SER A 173 -15.46 -6.01 5.03
C SER A 173 -16.56 -5.01 4.65
N ASP A 174 -17.24 -4.39 5.62
CA ASP A 174 -18.34 -3.47 5.36
C ASP A 174 -17.78 -2.13 4.87
N GLU A 175 -16.72 -1.63 5.49
CA GLU A 175 -15.97 -0.47 5.01
C GLU A 175 -15.40 -0.70 3.61
N MET A 176 -14.85 -1.88 3.34
CA MET A 176 -14.37 -2.26 2.01
C MET A 176 -15.51 -2.22 0.98
N ASP A 177 -16.70 -2.71 1.33
CA ASP A 177 -17.88 -2.71 0.47
C ASP A 177 -18.42 -1.29 0.22
N VAL A 178 -18.48 -0.46 1.26
CA VAL A 178 -18.87 0.95 1.15
C VAL A 178 -17.87 1.67 0.25
N TRP A 179 -16.58 1.48 0.47
CA TRP A 179 -15.55 2.10 -0.36
C TRP A 179 -15.64 1.67 -1.81
N LEU A 180 -15.86 0.39 -2.11
CA LEU A 180 -15.91 -0.07 -3.50
C LEU A 180 -17.22 0.32 -4.21
N ARG A 181 -18.37 0.33 -3.52
CA ARG A 181 -19.68 0.32 -4.20
C ARG A 181 -20.61 1.48 -3.83
N ALA A 182 -20.52 2.05 -2.64
CA ALA A 182 -21.48 3.06 -2.20
C ALA A 182 -21.33 4.39 -2.97
N PRO A 183 -22.36 5.23 -3.08
CA PRO A 183 -22.23 6.57 -3.64
C PRO A 183 -21.13 7.39 -2.95
N TRP A 184 -20.52 8.33 -3.67
CA TRP A 184 -19.39 9.11 -3.15
C TRP A 184 -19.68 9.79 -1.80
N ARG A 185 -20.90 10.28 -1.59
CA ARG A 185 -21.33 10.91 -0.32
C ARG A 185 -21.12 10.01 0.90
N GLU A 186 -21.29 8.70 0.73
CA GLU A 186 -21.10 7.73 1.81
C GLU A 186 -19.65 7.31 1.94
N ALA A 187 -19.00 6.96 0.82
CA ALA A 187 -17.60 6.55 0.83
C ALA A 187 -16.64 7.65 1.29
N ALA A 188 -16.93 8.92 1.01
CA ALA A 188 -16.13 10.06 1.47
C ALA A 188 -16.06 10.14 3.01
N LYS A 189 -17.05 9.60 3.73
CA LYS A 189 -17.02 9.52 5.21
C LYS A 189 -15.92 8.58 5.71
N LEU A 190 -15.46 7.65 4.87
CA LEU A 190 -14.36 6.77 5.22
C LEU A 190 -13.00 7.47 5.16
N MET A 191 -12.88 8.64 4.51
CA MET A 191 -11.64 9.41 4.39
C MET A 191 -11.23 10.13 5.69
N ARG A 192 -11.00 9.35 6.75
CA ARG A 192 -10.65 9.82 8.09
C ARG A 192 -9.34 9.21 8.57
N PRO A 193 -8.59 9.89 9.47
CA PRO A 193 -7.39 9.31 10.06
C PRO A 193 -7.71 8.02 10.80
N TRP A 194 -6.83 7.03 10.71
CA TRP A 194 -6.95 5.82 11.51
C TRP A 194 -6.71 6.15 13.00
N PRO A 195 -7.43 5.53 13.96
CA PRO A 195 -7.20 5.76 15.39
C PRO A 195 -5.75 5.52 15.81
N GLU A 196 -5.24 6.33 16.73
CA GLU A 196 -3.83 6.26 17.15
C GLU A 196 -3.56 4.97 17.94
N GLU A 197 -4.54 4.50 18.69
CA GLU A 197 -4.48 3.30 19.54
C GLU A 197 -4.39 2.02 18.69
N GLY A 198 -4.84 2.08 17.44
CA GLY A 198 -4.79 0.99 16.48
C GLY A 198 -3.57 1.03 15.56
N LEU A 199 -2.53 1.78 15.91
CA LEU A 199 -1.31 1.92 15.10
C LEU A 199 -0.05 1.97 15.98
N ALA A 200 1.01 1.30 15.52
CA ALA A 200 2.30 1.27 16.19
C ALA A 200 3.45 1.52 15.21
N ILE A 201 4.54 2.13 15.69
CA ILE A 201 5.81 2.17 14.96
C ILE A 201 6.51 0.82 15.17
N VAL A 202 6.70 0.07 14.09
CA VAL A 202 7.24 -1.31 14.15
C VAL A 202 8.67 -1.44 13.61
N ALA A 203 9.19 -0.41 12.93
CA ALA A 203 10.60 -0.33 12.54
C ALA A 203 11.03 1.11 12.18
N ARG A 204 12.33 1.41 12.31
CA ARG A 204 12.94 2.69 11.91
C ARG A 204 14.23 2.48 11.12
N GLY A 205 14.51 3.37 10.17
CA GLY A 205 15.78 3.44 9.44
C GLY A 205 15.98 2.41 8.32
N ARG A 206 15.18 1.34 8.27
CA ARG A 206 15.29 0.28 7.25
C ARG A 206 14.48 0.61 6.01
N ARG A 207 15.06 0.45 4.82
CA ARG A 207 14.36 0.68 3.53
C ARG A 207 13.21 -0.31 3.29
N GLN A 208 13.20 -1.44 3.99
CA GLN A 208 12.19 -2.49 3.87
C GLN A 208 11.77 -2.97 5.25
N ASP A 209 10.52 -3.43 5.35
CA ASP A 209 9.99 -4.15 6.51
C ASP A 209 9.57 -5.55 6.08
N ALA A 210 10.42 -6.53 6.39
CA ALA A 210 10.17 -7.95 6.10
C ALA A 210 9.31 -8.63 7.18
N GLY A 211 8.83 -7.88 8.18
CA GLY A 211 8.24 -8.45 9.39
C GLY A 211 9.28 -9.05 10.32
N ARG A 212 8.84 -9.57 11.46
CA ARG A 212 9.70 -10.47 12.24
C ARG A 212 9.81 -11.76 11.43
N SER A 213 11.02 -12.10 10.98
CA SER A 213 11.32 -13.49 10.62
C SER A 213 10.93 -14.35 11.83
N ALA A 214 10.26 -15.48 11.61
CA ALA A 214 10.21 -16.50 12.65
C ALA A 214 11.67 -16.72 13.13
N PRO A 215 11.93 -16.80 14.45
CA PRO A 215 13.28 -17.04 14.92
C PRO A 215 13.81 -18.26 14.17
N ALA A 216 15.00 -18.13 13.59
CA ALA A 216 15.68 -19.27 13.00
C ALA A 216 15.67 -20.36 14.08
N THR A 217 15.01 -21.48 13.80
CA THR A 217 15.12 -22.67 14.63
C THR A 217 16.60 -22.88 14.85
N MET A 218 17.05 -22.73 16.10
CA MET A 218 18.42 -23.02 16.47
C MET A 218 18.71 -24.42 15.94
N SER A 219 19.67 -24.49 15.01
CA SER A 219 20.20 -25.75 14.54
C SER A 219 20.58 -26.54 15.79
N GLU A 220 19.95 -27.70 15.98
CA GLU A 220 20.34 -28.63 17.04
C GLU A 220 21.84 -28.88 16.92
N THR A 221 22.55 -28.55 17.99
CA THR A 221 23.93 -28.90 18.19
C THR A 221 24.00 -30.42 18.20
N VAL A 222 24.64 -31.01 17.19
CA VAL A 222 24.96 -32.44 17.21
C VAL A 222 25.87 -32.70 18.42
N PRO A 223 25.50 -33.60 19.36
CA PRO A 223 26.35 -33.90 20.50
C PRO A 223 27.63 -34.59 20.04
N GLY A 224 28.75 -34.17 20.64
CA GLY A 224 30.09 -34.59 20.29
C GLY A 224 30.30 -36.11 20.40
N LYS A 225 31.08 -36.66 19.46
CA LYS A 225 31.68 -37.98 19.63
C LYS A 225 32.71 -37.92 20.75
N ALA A 226 32.39 -38.59 21.85
CA ALA A 226 33.37 -39.00 22.83
C ALA A 226 34.35 -40.01 22.19
N SER A 227 35.59 -39.90 22.64
CA SER A 227 36.79 -40.68 22.33
C SER A 227 36.65 -42.19 22.59
N GLU A 228 37.46 -42.98 21.88
CA GLU A 228 38.05 -44.22 22.42
C GLU A 228 39.54 -44.31 22.04
N PRO A 229 40.42 -44.77 22.96
CA PRO A 229 41.84 -44.97 22.71
C PRO A 229 42.20 -46.45 22.47
N ALA A 230 43.47 -46.64 22.09
CA ALA A 230 44.30 -47.84 22.18
C ALA A 230 44.27 -48.85 21.01
N GLY A 231 45.47 -49.09 20.49
CA GLY A 231 45.87 -50.04 19.47
C GLY A 231 47.28 -49.71 19.01
#